data_AF-A0A099UHJ8-F1
#
_entry.id   AF-A0A099UHJ8-F1
#
_cell.length_a   1.000
_cell.length_b   1.000
_cell.length_c   1.000
_cell.angle_alpha   90.00
_cell.angle_beta   90.00
_cell.angle_gamma   90.00
#
_symmetry.space_group_name_H-M   'P 1'
#
loop_
_entity.id
_entity.type
_entity.pdbx_description
1 polymer ?
#
loop_
_entity_poly.entity_id
_entity_poly.type
_entity_poly.pdbx_seq_one_letter_code
_entity_poly.pdbx_strand_id
1 'polypeptide(L)'
;MHGKILRYSNQTKNGVIINATKKIFELRSKNWHDKRVMPSAGLLVEFRLDDEDGNGSRVTSCKASKYQAFPEGGLIREIDFWRTNTDDELKSKEIDAKGNIAKKIFEETDYFKLSSIEISTPIQDTIKEYFKEEFNALTSIKGMEENTDSEDEHQKRINYTIVKPYLTKAIDYLVFNDRHITIDVFADNLQVLTKLEYSYKQFQTNVNLTADKIYQECFLDAQYHYKGVLRAIESFNEKKLSMQNKIRVGAMELRSIQAKIDAKKGDPAVLEEKKKRTMSIVAKAEADIKVLTEVHERLKGLADGFKKDNLKKFESVFNKMYEILIGKTKDAMDVCATHIDNKLWQLGMSSLAIKNVFFKHNINSPFCAMTFLGNHVKMLDKSKLRDNEYVVYQHYNKYVQKNMKNFLIFSDNPDFCLELKVKIMTKSKFYNVVPFHKEIEYFSAVNRQKYELIYIDSELRFGTPAGIIKIGKESKRNKETNFAILSMAQIKTFDPQ
;
A
#
# COMPACT_ATOMS: atom_id res chain seq x y z
N MET A 1 22.04 -4.68 11.95
CA MET A 1 21.68 -6.05 12.38
C MET A 1 20.26 -6.36 11.92
N HIS A 2 19.98 -7.64 11.67
CA HIS A 2 18.62 -8.10 11.40
C HIS A 2 17.93 -8.69 12.64
N GLY A 3 16.62 -8.50 12.70
CA GLY A 3 15.78 -8.93 13.82
C GLY A 3 14.33 -9.11 13.44
N LYS A 4 13.54 -9.55 14.42
CA LYS A 4 12.08 -9.65 14.35
C LYS A 4 11.46 -8.99 15.58
N ILE A 5 10.43 -8.16 15.39
CA ILE A 5 9.67 -7.60 16.50
C ILE A 5 8.85 -8.72 17.13
N LEU A 6 9.12 -9.05 18.39
CA LEU A 6 8.39 -10.07 19.12
C LEU A 6 7.06 -9.53 19.66
N ARG A 7 7.10 -8.30 20.20
CA ARG A 7 5.93 -7.59 20.73
C ARG A 7 6.13 -6.09 20.56
N TYR A 8 5.02 -5.37 20.37
CA TYR A 8 5.00 -3.92 20.40
C TYR A 8 3.63 -3.47 20.88
N SER A 9 3.58 -2.47 21.76
CA SER A 9 2.34 -1.84 22.19
C SER A 9 2.29 -0.41 21.68
N ASN A 10 1.28 -0.11 20.87
CA ASN A 10 0.96 1.22 20.40
C ASN A 10 0.49 2.15 21.52
N GLN A 11 -0.01 1.59 22.64
CA GLN A 11 -0.39 2.38 23.81
C GLN A 11 0.85 2.91 24.54
N THR A 12 1.79 2.02 24.86
CA THR A 12 3.00 2.38 25.63
C THR A 12 4.16 2.85 24.75
N LYS A 13 4.03 2.71 23.42
CA LYS A 13 5.04 3.06 22.42
C LYS A 13 6.38 2.32 22.57
N ASN A 14 6.33 1.13 23.20
CA ASN A 14 7.48 0.28 23.50
C ASN A 14 7.27 -1.14 22.96
N GLY A 15 8.37 -1.80 22.64
CA GLY A 15 8.39 -3.16 22.14
C GLY A 15 9.74 -3.84 22.31
N VAL A 16 9.85 -5.03 21.73
CA VAL A 16 11.03 -5.89 21.86
C VAL A 16 11.38 -6.49 20.51
N ILE A 17 12.66 -6.43 20.15
CA ILE A 17 13.22 -7.11 18.97
C ILE A 17 14.05 -8.31 19.43
N ILE A 18 13.95 -9.41 18.69
CA ILE A 18 14.83 -10.57 18.83
C ILE A 18 15.68 -10.75 17.57
N ASN A 19 16.92 -11.19 17.72
CA ASN A 19 17.78 -11.58 16.59
C ASN A 19 17.84 -13.11 16.42
N ALA A 20 18.68 -13.57 15.50
CA ALA A 20 18.91 -15.00 15.23
C ALA A 20 19.36 -15.79 16.48
N THR A 21 20.14 -15.16 17.38
CA THR A 21 20.61 -15.79 18.63
C THR A 21 19.61 -15.67 19.78
N LYS A 22 18.39 -15.20 19.52
CA LYS A 22 17.33 -14.94 20.50
C LYS A 22 17.72 -13.89 21.57
N LYS A 23 18.74 -13.06 21.32
CA LYS A 23 19.06 -11.91 22.15
C LYS A 23 17.94 -10.88 22.02
N ILE A 24 17.57 -10.31 23.16
CA ILE A 24 16.45 -9.36 23.31
C ILE A 24 17.00 -7.94 23.26
N PHE A 25 16.33 -7.07 22.50
CA PHE A 25 16.65 -5.66 22.38
C PHE A 25 15.41 -4.80 22.60
N GLU A 26 15.57 -3.70 23.34
CA GLU A 26 14.45 -2.79 23.62
C GLU A 26 14.19 -1.86 22.42
N LEU A 27 12.95 -1.88 21.92
CA LEU A 27 12.48 -0.99 20.86
C LEU A 27 11.59 0.09 21.46
N ARG A 28 11.92 1.36 21.20
CA ARG A 28 11.07 2.50 21.53
C ARG A 28 10.62 3.19 20.25
N SER A 29 9.41 3.76 20.27
CA SER A 29 8.84 4.47 19.10
C SER A 29 9.75 5.55 18.54
N LYS A 30 10.53 6.24 19.38
CA LYS A 30 11.46 7.29 18.95
C LYS A 30 12.63 6.78 18.09
N ASN A 31 12.94 5.49 18.20
CA ASN A 31 14.01 4.83 17.45
C ASN A 31 13.47 4.19 16.16
N TRP A 32 12.16 4.30 15.89
CA TRP A 32 11.54 3.82 14.66
C TRP A 32 11.59 4.90 13.58
N HIS A 33 12.19 4.59 12.44
CA HIS A 33 12.43 5.56 11.36
C HIS A 33 11.76 5.18 10.04
N ASP A 34 10.89 4.17 10.03
CA ASP A 34 10.10 3.83 8.84
C ASP A 34 8.76 4.58 8.86
N LYS A 35 8.50 5.36 7.81
CA LYS A 35 7.24 6.10 7.61
C LYS A 35 6.17 5.28 6.90
N ARG A 36 6.53 4.13 6.32
CA ARG A 36 5.65 3.26 5.51
C ARG A 36 4.84 2.31 6.36
N VAL A 37 5.44 1.87 7.47
CA VAL A 37 4.93 0.79 8.31
C VAL A 37 5.09 1.21 9.77
N MET A 38 4.13 0.89 10.62
CA MET A 38 4.27 1.06 12.06
C MET A 38 4.98 -0.17 12.65
N PRO A 39 5.70 -0.03 13.76
CA PRO A 39 6.22 -1.20 14.46
C PRO A 39 5.06 -2.11 14.92
N SER A 40 5.12 -3.38 14.54
CA SER A 40 4.12 -4.39 14.89
C SER A 40 4.77 -5.75 15.08
N ALA A 41 4.16 -6.59 15.91
CA ALA A 41 4.66 -7.93 16.18
C ALA A 41 4.73 -8.76 14.88
N GLY A 42 5.80 -9.53 14.74
CA GLY A 42 6.05 -10.36 13.57
C GLY A 42 6.88 -9.70 12.47
N LEU A 43 7.01 -8.37 12.44
CA LEU A 43 7.79 -7.67 11.42
C LEU A 43 9.28 -8.00 11.48
N LEU A 44 9.87 -8.25 10.31
CA LEU A 44 11.31 -8.34 10.14
C LEU A 44 11.90 -6.93 10.04
N VAL A 45 13.01 -6.69 10.72
CA VAL A 45 13.58 -5.35 10.89
C VAL A 45 15.07 -5.33 10.68
N GLU A 46 15.55 -4.22 10.14
CA GLU A 46 16.96 -3.82 10.20
C GLU A 46 17.10 -2.77 11.31
N PHE A 47 18.03 -2.99 12.24
CA PHE A 47 18.26 -2.09 13.36
C PHE A 47 19.74 -1.91 13.68
N ARG A 48 20.05 -0.79 14.33
CA ARG A 48 21.38 -0.42 14.83
C ARG A 48 21.34 -0.31 16.35
N LEU A 49 22.48 -0.61 16.96
CA LEU A 49 22.68 -0.53 18.39
C LEU A 49 23.52 0.69 18.72
N ASP A 50 23.50 1.06 20.00
CA ASP A 50 24.44 2.04 20.54
C ASP A 50 25.78 1.35 20.79
N ASP A 51 26.86 1.93 20.26
CA ASP A 51 28.22 1.40 20.40
C ASP A 51 28.93 1.94 21.65
N GLU A 52 28.38 2.95 22.32
CA GLU A 52 29.09 3.70 23.38
C GLU A 52 29.15 2.99 24.76
N ASP A 53 28.23 2.07 25.08
CA ASP A 53 28.05 1.57 26.47
C ASP A 53 28.51 0.12 26.71
N GLY A 54 29.28 -0.50 25.81
CA GLY A 54 29.89 -1.84 26.01
C GLY A 54 28.93 -3.03 26.23
N ASN A 55 27.63 -2.77 26.42
CA ASN A 55 26.58 -3.76 26.72
C ASN A 55 25.53 -3.89 25.58
N GLY A 56 25.62 -3.05 24.54
CA GLY A 56 24.98 -3.20 23.22
C GLY A 56 23.55 -3.77 23.23
N SER A 57 22.65 -3.23 24.06
CA SER A 57 21.27 -3.73 24.21
C SER A 57 20.20 -2.74 23.75
N ARG A 58 20.58 -1.47 23.57
CA ARG A 58 19.66 -0.38 23.23
C ARG A 58 19.70 -0.10 21.74
N VAL A 59 18.52 -0.15 21.12
CA VAL A 59 18.34 0.18 19.70
C VAL A 59 18.41 1.70 19.52
N THR A 60 19.25 2.17 18.60
CA THR A 60 19.39 3.59 18.24
C THR A 60 18.56 3.94 17.01
N SER A 61 18.44 3.00 16.08
CA SER A 61 17.73 3.18 14.82
C SER A 61 17.11 1.84 14.38
N CYS A 62 15.86 1.85 13.95
CA CYS A 62 15.14 0.68 13.47
C CYS A 62 14.19 1.04 12.33
N LYS A 63 14.12 0.19 11.32
CA LYS A 63 13.19 0.27 10.19
C LYS A 63 12.70 -1.13 9.82
N ALA A 64 11.57 -1.21 9.12
CA ALA A 64 11.13 -2.46 8.54
C ALA A 64 12.15 -2.89 7.46
N SER A 65 12.53 -4.18 7.48
CA SER A 65 13.36 -4.74 6.41
C SER A 65 12.57 -4.72 5.09
N LYS A 66 13.26 -4.53 3.96
CA LYS A 66 12.67 -4.74 2.62
C LYS A 66 12.25 -6.20 2.39
N TYR A 67 12.86 -7.13 3.12
CA TYR A 67 12.60 -8.57 3.01
C TYR A 67 11.66 -9.02 4.13
N GLN A 68 10.36 -8.82 3.93
CA GLN A 68 9.32 -9.26 4.88
C GLN A 68 8.88 -10.72 4.70
N ALA A 69 9.16 -11.33 3.54
CA ALA A 69 8.77 -12.70 3.22
C ALA A 69 9.78 -13.37 2.29
N PHE A 70 9.93 -14.69 2.41
CA PHE A 70 10.86 -15.50 1.62
C PHE A 70 10.10 -16.65 0.94
N PRO A 71 9.63 -16.48 -0.31
CA PRO A 71 8.88 -17.51 -1.02
C PRO A 71 9.74 -18.74 -1.34
N GLU A 72 9.10 -19.90 -1.46
CA GLU A 72 9.76 -21.15 -1.86
C GLU A 72 10.34 -21.01 -3.27
N GLY A 73 11.62 -21.38 -3.45
CA GLY A 73 12.34 -21.17 -4.70
C GLY A 73 12.85 -19.74 -4.94
N GLY A 74 12.69 -18.82 -3.98
CA GLY A 74 13.27 -17.49 -4.06
C GLY A 74 14.81 -17.49 -4.09
N LEU A 75 15.40 -16.44 -4.70
CA LEU A 75 16.86 -16.27 -4.80
C LEU A 75 17.54 -16.08 -3.43
N ILE A 76 16.79 -15.58 -2.45
CA ILE A 76 17.22 -15.34 -1.08
C ILE A 76 16.31 -16.12 -0.15
N ARG A 77 16.91 -16.81 0.83
CA ARG A 77 16.17 -17.58 1.85
C ARG A 77 16.17 -16.84 3.18
N GLU A 78 15.24 -17.19 4.06
CA GLU A 78 15.18 -16.59 5.40
C GLU A 78 16.49 -16.78 6.20
N ILE A 79 17.18 -17.91 6.01
CA ILE A 79 18.49 -18.13 6.65
C ILE A 79 19.54 -17.09 6.22
N ASP A 80 19.44 -16.55 5.01
CA ASP A 80 20.34 -15.50 4.54
C ASP A 80 20.07 -14.19 5.28
N PHE A 81 18.80 -13.86 5.54
CA PHE A 81 18.41 -12.70 6.35
C PHE A 81 19.01 -12.77 7.75
N TRP A 82 18.93 -13.93 8.40
CA TRP A 82 19.48 -14.12 9.74
C TRP A 82 21.02 -14.10 9.79
N ARG A 83 21.70 -14.35 8.67
CA ARG A 83 23.17 -14.39 8.57
C ARG A 83 23.79 -13.06 8.16
N THR A 84 23.01 -12.13 7.62
CA THR A 84 23.47 -10.79 7.23
C THR A 84 23.09 -9.75 8.28
N ASN A 85 23.75 -8.61 8.24
CA ASN A 85 23.49 -7.51 9.17
C ASN A 85 22.66 -6.38 8.58
N THR A 86 22.55 -6.32 7.25
CA THR A 86 21.93 -5.20 6.53
C THR A 86 21.12 -5.69 5.33
N ASP A 87 20.07 -4.93 4.96
CA ASP A 87 19.30 -5.22 3.75
C ASP A 87 20.16 -5.06 2.47
N ASP A 88 21.22 -4.25 2.52
CA ASP A 88 22.13 -4.04 1.40
C ASP A 88 22.97 -5.28 1.12
N GLU A 89 23.45 -6.01 2.14
CA GLU A 89 24.12 -7.31 1.98
C GLU A 89 23.20 -8.35 1.32
N LEU A 90 21.92 -8.37 1.69
CA LEU A 90 20.94 -9.25 1.06
C LEU A 90 20.72 -8.89 -0.41
N LYS A 91 20.64 -7.58 -0.69
CA LYS A 91 20.51 -7.09 -2.07
C LYS A 91 21.72 -7.49 -2.92
N SER A 92 22.94 -7.41 -2.38
CA SER A 92 24.14 -7.88 -3.07
C SER A 92 24.07 -9.37 -3.39
N LYS A 93 23.68 -10.21 -2.43
CA LYS A 93 23.49 -11.65 -2.68
C LYS A 93 22.46 -11.93 -3.77
N GLU A 94 21.37 -11.15 -3.80
CA GLU A 94 20.33 -11.30 -4.82
C GLU A 94 20.87 -10.94 -6.21
N ILE A 95 21.65 -9.86 -6.30
CA ILE A 95 22.33 -9.42 -7.53
C ILE A 95 23.31 -10.51 -8.00
N ASP A 96 24.10 -11.10 -7.11
CA ASP A 96 25.05 -12.16 -7.45
C ASP A 96 24.33 -13.40 -7.99
N ALA A 97 23.21 -13.80 -7.36
CA ALA A 97 22.39 -14.90 -7.82
C ALA A 97 21.81 -14.63 -9.23
N LYS A 98 21.30 -13.42 -9.48
CA LYS A 98 20.85 -12.98 -10.81
C LYS A 98 21.99 -12.98 -11.83
N GLY A 99 23.19 -12.55 -11.43
CA GLY A 99 24.40 -12.55 -12.26
C GLY A 99 24.82 -13.96 -12.69
N ASN A 100 24.72 -14.94 -11.78
CA ASN A 100 25.02 -16.34 -12.07
C ASN A 100 24.04 -16.93 -13.10
N ILE A 101 22.76 -16.60 -13.01
CA ILE A 101 21.75 -17.01 -14.00
C ILE A 101 22.10 -16.43 -15.38
N ALA A 102 22.39 -15.12 -15.44
CA ALA A 102 22.76 -14.46 -16.68
C ALA A 102 24.05 -15.05 -17.30
N LYS A 103 25.03 -15.42 -16.47
CA LYS A 103 26.27 -16.07 -16.92
C LYS A 103 25.99 -17.45 -17.52
N LYS A 104 25.15 -18.27 -16.89
CA LYS A 104 24.77 -19.58 -17.40
C LYS A 104 24.09 -19.48 -18.77
N ILE A 105 23.12 -18.58 -18.90
CA ILE A 105 22.44 -18.31 -20.18
C ILE A 105 23.43 -17.88 -21.25
N PHE A 106 24.40 -17.04 -20.89
CA PHE A 106 25.45 -16.61 -21.82
C PHE A 106 26.31 -17.77 -22.33
N GLU A 107 26.65 -18.72 -21.47
CA GLU A 107 27.48 -19.87 -21.83
C GLU A 107 26.72 -20.90 -22.70
N GLU A 108 25.40 -21.03 -22.52
CA GLU A 108 24.57 -22.02 -23.23
C GLU A 108 24.06 -21.53 -24.60
N THR A 109 24.06 -20.21 -24.86
CA THR A 109 23.44 -19.63 -26.06
C THR A 109 24.39 -19.61 -27.27
N ASP A 110 23.96 -20.15 -28.43
CA ASP A 110 24.67 -19.99 -29.70
C ASP A 110 24.36 -18.65 -30.40
N TYR A 111 25.19 -17.65 -30.11
CA TYR A 111 25.06 -16.31 -30.68
C TYR A 111 25.33 -16.21 -32.18
N PHE A 112 25.94 -17.22 -32.82
CA PHE A 112 26.13 -17.23 -34.26
C PHE A 112 24.83 -17.54 -35.03
N LYS A 113 23.86 -18.18 -34.37
CA LYS A 113 22.57 -18.57 -34.99
C LYS A 113 21.36 -17.83 -34.40
N LEU A 114 21.58 -16.95 -33.42
CA LEU A 114 20.49 -16.23 -32.75
C LEU A 114 19.71 -15.33 -33.74
N SER A 115 18.40 -15.53 -33.79
CA SER A 115 17.46 -14.77 -34.65
C SER A 115 16.49 -13.88 -33.86
N SER A 116 16.27 -14.17 -32.58
CA SER A 116 15.39 -13.39 -31.70
C SER A 116 15.85 -13.48 -30.24
N ILE A 117 15.56 -12.45 -29.44
CA ILE A 117 15.82 -12.43 -28.00
C ILE A 117 14.53 -12.83 -27.27
N GLU A 118 14.59 -13.89 -26.49
CA GLU A 118 13.48 -14.35 -25.66
C GLU A 118 13.26 -13.45 -24.44
N ILE A 119 12.00 -13.25 -24.06
CA ILE A 119 11.64 -12.53 -22.83
C ILE A 119 11.84 -13.48 -21.65
N SER A 120 12.74 -13.12 -20.73
CA SER A 120 13.01 -13.91 -19.52
C SER A 120 11.89 -13.73 -18.48
N THR A 121 11.42 -12.49 -18.31
CA THR A 121 10.34 -12.15 -17.39
C THR A 121 9.27 -11.34 -18.12
N PRO A 122 8.00 -11.76 -18.13
CA PRO A 122 6.92 -11.01 -18.77
C PRO A 122 6.77 -9.59 -18.22
N ILE A 123 6.39 -8.64 -19.09
CA ILE A 123 6.16 -7.22 -18.73
C ILE A 123 5.25 -7.08 -17.52
N GLN A 124 4.14 -7.83 -17.48
CA GLN A 124 3.17 -7.75 -16.39
C GLN A 124 3.77 -8.16 -15.04
N ASP A 125 4.61 -9.19 -15.02
CA ASP A 125 5.20 -9.69 -13.79
C ASP A 125 6.32 -8.78 -13.29
N THR A 126 7.06 -8.13 -14.21
CA THR A 126 7.99 -7.06 -13.83
C THR A 126 7.25 -5.88 -13.19
N ILE A 127 6.12 -5.45 -13.76
CA ILE A 127 5.33 -4.34 -13.20
C ILE A 127 4.74 -4.74 -11.84
N LYS A 128 4.27 -5.99 -11.67
CA LYS A 128 3.81 -6.50 -10.38
C LYS A 128 4.92 -6.51 -9.34
N GLU A 129 6.14 -6.91 -9.70
CA GLU A 129 7.27 -6.90 -8.78
C GLU A 129 7.67 -5.46 -8.41
N TYR A 130 7.58 -4.51 -9.35
CA TYR A 130 7.80 -3.09 -9.07
C TYR A 130 6.79 -2.54 -8.05
N PHE A 131 5.50 -2.83 -8.23
CA PHE A 131 4.42 -2.41 -7.33
C PHE A 131 4.08 -3.45 -6.26
N LYS A 132 5.03 -4.30 -5.88
CA LYS A 132 4.78 -5.42 -4.97
C LYS A 132 4.30 -4.97 -3.60
N GLU A 133 4.86 -3.88 -3.07
CA GLU A 133 4.45 -3.30 -1.79
C GLU A 133 2.98 -2.85 -1.85
N GLU A 134 2.58 -2.18 -2.93
CA GLU A 134 1.21 -1.72 -3.19
C GLU A 134 0.25 -2.89 -3.34
N PHE A 135 0.60 -3.90 -4.14
CA PHE A 135 -0.24 -5.09 -4.31
C PHE A 135 -0.41 -5.88 -3.01
N ASN A 136 0.63 -5.97 -2.18
CA ASN A 136 0.55 -6.60 -0.87
C ASN A 136 -0.35 -5.79 0.08
N ALA A 137 -0.28 -4.46 0.06
CA ALA A 137 -1.18 -3.60 0.83
C ALA A 137 -2.64 -3.78 0.39
N LEU A 138 -2.91 -3.84 -0.92
CA LEU A 138 -4.23 -4.14 -1.48
C LEU A 138 -4.72 -5.56 -1.17
N THR A 139 -3.82 -6.53 -1.03
CA THR A 139 -4.22 -7.89 -0.64
C THR A 139 -4.60 -7.95 0.85
N SER A 140 -4.06 -7.04 1.67
CA SER A 140 -4.30 -7.01 3.12
C SER A 140 -5.71 -6.56 3.50
N ILE A 141 -6.49 -5.98 2.57
CA ILE A 141 -7.90 -5.63 2.80
C ILE A 141 -8.87 -6.79 2.55
N LYS A 142 -8.40 -7.91 1.97
CA LYS A 142 -9.24 -9.09 1.74
C LYS A 142 -9.76 -9.61 3.10
N GLY A 143 -11.08 -9.60 3.27
CA GLY A 143 -11.76 -9.94 4.53
C GLY A 143 -12.14 -8.75 5.41
N MET A 144 -11.71 -7.53 5.08
CA MET A 144 -12.29 -6.28 5.62
C MET A 144 -13.47 -5.79 4.77
N GLU A 145 -13.55 -6.27 3.53
CA GLU A 145 -14.72 -6.16 2.67
C GLU A 145 -15.85 -6.97 3.32
N GLU A 146 -16.88 -6.28 3.83
CA GLU A 146 -18.15 -6.94 4.18
C GLU A 146 -18.65 -7.65 2.89
N ASN A 147 -19.03 -8.93 2.99
CA ASN A 147 -19.38 -9.80 1.85
C ASN A 147 -20.59 -9.27 1.06
N THR A 148 -20.46 -8.23 0.23
CA THR A 148 -21.62 -7.67 -0.46
C THR A 148 -21.23 -6.73 -1.61
N ASP A 149 -21.26 -7.25 -2.84
CA ASP A 149 -21.12 -6.51 -4.10
C ASP A 149 -22.30 -5.55 -4.41
N SER A 150 -23.04 -5.09 -3.39
CA SER A 150 -24.21 -4.22 -3.62
C SER A 150 -23.81 -2.74 -3.71
N GLU A 151 -24.42 -2.03 -4.67
CA GLU A 151 -24.23 -0.57 -4.82
C GLU A 151 -24.62 0.21 -3.55
N ASP A 152 -25.56 -0.32 -2.76
CA ASP A 152 -26.04 0.29 -1.51
C ASP A 152 -24.98 0.34 -0.40
N GLU A 153 -23.99 -0.56 -0.40
CA GLU A 153 -22.90 -0.54 0.59
C GLU A 153 -21.70 0.31 0.17
N HIS A 154 -21.40 0.39 -1.13
CA HIS A 154 -20.43 1.39 -1.64
C HIS A 154 -20.83 2.81 -1.24
N GLN A 155 -22.13 3.08 -1.18
CA GLN A 155 -22.68 4.38 -0.80
C GLN A 155 -22.58 4.68 0.71
N LYS A 156 -22.31 3.66 1.53
CA LYS A 156 -22.14 3.75 2.98
C LYS A 156 -20.67 3.93 3.40
N ARG A 157 -19.73 3.77 2.46
CA ARG A 157 -18.28 3.95 2.72
C ARG A 157 -17.96 5.40 3.04
N ILE A 158 -17.06 5.59 4.00
CA ILE A 158 -16.52 6.91 4.32
C ILE A 158 -15.34 7.24 3.42
N ASN A 159 -15.19 8.50 3.04
CA ASN A 159 -14.00 8.94 2.32
C ASN A 159 -12.87 9.19 3.32
N TYR A 160 -11.84 8.33 3.33
CA TYR A 160 -10.76 8.41 4.30
C TYR A 160 -10.01 9.73 4.22
N THR A 161 -9.73 10.25 3.02
CA THR A 161 -8.99 11.51 2.84
C THR A 161 -9.68 12.68 3.57
N ILE A 162 -11.01 12.71 3.55
CA ILE A 162 -11.82 13.73 4.23
C ILE A 162 -11.98 13.40 5.72
N VAL A 163 -12.27 12.14 6.05
CA VAL A 163 -12.69 11.73 7.41
C VAL A 163 -11.51 11.45 8.34
N LYS A 164 -10.29 11.29 7.84
CA LYS A 164 -9.08 10.93 8.61
C LYS A 164 -8.93 11.69 9.94
N PRO A 165 -8.99 13.03 10.00
CA PRO A 165 -8.79 13.76 11.27
C PRO A 165 -9.86 13.41 12.31
N TYR A 166 -11.09 13.15 11.86
CA TYR A 166 -12.23 12.84 12.71
C TYR A 166 -12.21 11.38 13.15
N LEU A 167 -11.73 10.46 12.30
CA LEU A 167 -11.50 9.07 12.66
C LEU A 167 -10.45 8.97 13.78
N THR A 168 -9.30 9.63 13.63
CA THR A 168 -8.26 9.68 14.67
C THR A 168 -8.81 10.30 15.96
N LYS A 169 -9.49 11.44 15.87
CA LYS A 169 -10.10 12.10 17.03
C LYS A 169 -11.09 11.19 17.77
N ALA A 170 -11.88 10.41 17.03
CA ALA A 170 -12.86 9.51 17.63
C ALA A 170 -12.22 8.31 18.33
N ILE A 171 -11.16 7.73 17.74
CA ILE A 171 -10.35 6.68 18.38
C ILE A 171 -9.69 7.22 19.66
N ASP A 172 -9.04 8.38 19.58
CA ASP A 172 -8.39 9.01 20.74
C ASP A 172 -9.39 9.29 21.85
N TYR A 173 -10.59 9.78 21.51
CA TYR A 173 -11.67 10.01 22.47
C TYR A 173 -12.13 8.70 23.12
N LEU A 174 -12.25 7.61 22.36
CA LEU A 174 -12.64 6.31 22.92
C LEU A 174 -11.61 5.81 23.93
N VAL A 175 -10.34 5.76 23.53
CA VAL A 175 -9.23 5.26 24.36
C VAL A 175 -9.01 6.14 25.60
N PHE A 176 -9.22 7.45 25.48
CA PHE A 176 -9.09 8.37 26.61
C PHE A 176 -10.19 8.15 27.67
N ASN A 177 -11.43 7.92 27.24
CA ASN A 177 -12.56 7.80 28.15
C ASN A 177 -12.75 6.38 28.70
N ASP A 178 -12.45 5.34 27.90
CA ASP A 178 -12.55 3.94 28.33
C ASP A 178 -11.18 3.29 28.47
N ARG A 179 -10.72 3.14 29.72
CA ARG A 179 -9.40 2.58 30.04
C ARG A 179 -9.24 1.10 29.66
N HIS A 180 -10.34 0.37 29.41
CA HIS A 180 -10.28 -1.04 29.00
C HIS A 180 -10.03 -1.18 27.50
N ILE A 181 -10.25 -0.12 26.72
CA ILE A 181 -10.05 -0.11 25.27
C ILE A 181 -8.73 0.60 24.98
N THR A 182 -7.74 -0.15 24.53
CA THR A 182 -6.44 0.42 24.13
C THR A 182 -6.38 0.60 22.62
N ILE A 183 -5.47 1.47 22.16
CA ILE A 183 -5.21 1.66 20.73
C ILE A 183 -4.72 0.38 20.03
N ASP A 184 -4.19 -0.58 20.79
CA ASP A 184 -3.74 -1.88 20.29
C ASP A 184 -4.88 -2.67 19.63
N VAL A 185 -6.13 -2.43 20.02
CA VAL A 185 -7.32 -3.02 19.40
C VAL A 185 -7.45 -2.63 17.91
N PHE A 186 -6.91 -1.48 17.51
CA PHE A 186 -6.94 -0.97 16.14
C PHE A 186 -5.61 -1.14 15.39
N ALA A 187 -4.58 -1.72 16.02
CA ALA A 187 -3.21 -1.73 15.51
C ALA A 187 -3.10 -2.30 14.09
N ASP A 188 -3.67 -3.47 13.84
CA ASP A 188 -3.58 -4.15 12.54
C ASP A 188 -4.30 -3.37 11.43
N ASN A 189 -5.48 -2.83 11.73
CA ASN A 189 -6.23 -2.02 10.76
C ASN A 189 -5.50 -0.71 10.45
N LEU A 190 -5.00 -0.01 11.48
CA LEU A 190 -4.21 1.21 11.31
C LEU A 190 -2.90 0.93 10.55
N GLN A 191 -2.30 -0.25 10.75
CA GLN A 191 -1.11 -0.69 10.03
C GLN A 191 -1.37 -0.85 8.53
N VAL A 192 -2.49 -1.47 8.15
CA VAL A 192 -2.92 -1.56 6.75
C VAL A 192 -3.20 -0.17 6.18
N LEU A 193 -3.95 0.67 6.91
CA LEU A 193 -4.29 2.02 6.48
C LEU A 193 -3.06 2.91 6.27
N THR A 194 -2.04 2.77 7.13
CA THR A 194 -0.77 3.50 7.02
C THR A 194 0.00 3.12 5.76
N LYS A 195 0.05 1.82 5.42
CA LYS A 195 0.68 1.33 4.19
C LYS A 195 -0.04 1.88 2.95
N LEU A 196 -1.37 1.79 2.92
CA LEU A 196 -2.18 2.29 1.80
C LEU A 196 -2.04 3.82 1.65
N GLU A 197 -2.08 4.56 2.76
CA GLU A 197 -1.89 6.02 2.72
C GLU A 197 -0.50 6.40 2.21
N TYR A 198 0.54 5.67 2.62
CA TYR A 198 1.89 5.90 2.12
C TYR A 198 1.96 5.71 0.59
N SER A 199 1.45 4.58 0.08
CA SER A 199 1.39 4.32 -1.36
C SER A 199 0.58 5.38 -2.12
N TYR A 200 -0.58 5.77 -1.58
CA TYR A 200 -1.41 6.81 -2.20
C TYR A 200 -0.69 8.17 -2.28
N LYS A 201 0.02 8.58 -1.23
CA LYS A 201 0.83 9.81 -1.25
C LYS A 201 1.99 9.73 -2.24
N GLN A 202 2.62 8.57 -2.40
CA GLN A 202 3.64 8.37 -3.42
C GLN A 202 3.06 8.56 -4.81
N PHE A 203 1.87 8.01 -5.08
CA PHE A 203 1.20 8.22 -6.36
C PHE A 203 0.85 9.68 -6.64
N GLN A 204 0.40 10.42 -5.61
CA GLN A 204 0.08 11.85 -5.73
C GLN A 204 1.31 12.74 -5.92
N THR A 205 2.46 12.34 -5.38
CA THR A 205 3.69 13.13 -5.46
C THR A 205 4.46 12.83 -6.75
N ASN A 206 4.43 11.58 -7.20
CA ASN A 206 5.16 11.09 -8.36
C ASN A 206 4.28 11.07 -9.62
N VAL A 207 3.56 12.17 -9.89
CA VAL A 207 2.64 12.28 -11.05
C VAL A 207 3.36 12.08 -12.39
N ASN A 208 4.68 12.33 -12.43
CA ASN A 208 5.54 12.22 -13.62
C ASN A 208 6.55 11.06 -13.53
N LEU A 209 6.15 9.89 -13.03
CA LEU A 209 6.99 8.68 -13.10
C LEU A 209 7.38 8.41 -14.56
N THR A 210 8.68 8.48 -14.86
CA THR A 210 9.19 8.28 -16.22
C THR A 210 9.22 6.78 -16.50
N ALA A 211 8.25 6.30 -17.27
CA ALA A 211 8.14 4.88 -17.62
C ALA A 211 9.42 4.32 -18.25
N ASP A 212 10.16 5.14 -19.02
CA ASP A 212 11.48 4.76 -19.57
C ASP A 212 12.52 4.42 -18.48
N LYS A 213 12.58 5.18 -17.39
CA LYS A 213 13.54 4.90 -16.31
C LYS A 213 13.21 3.56 -15.63
N ILE A 214 11.93 3.32 -15.35
CA ILE A 214 11.48 2.07 -14.73
C ILE A 214 11.67 0.89 -15.70
N TYR A 215 11.44 1.11 -16.98
CA TYR A 215 11.70 0.13 -18.02
C TYR A 215 13.18 -0.29 -18.02
N GLN A 216 14.11 0.66 -17.93
CA GLN A 216 15.54 0.37 -17.89
C GLN A 216 15.96 -0.29 -16.56
N GLU A 217 15.53 0.23 -15.43
CA GLU A 217 15.96 -0.24 -14.10
C GLU A 217 15.29 -1.55 -13.66
N CYS A 218 14.07 -1.83 -14.13
CA CYS A 218 13.28 -2.98 -13.67
C CYS A 218 13.06 -4.01 -14.78
N PHE A 219 12.56 -3.60 -15.96
CA PHE A 219 12.25 -4.56 -17.02
C PHE A 219 13.50 -5.12 -17.65
N LEU A 220 14.40 -4.27 -18.18
CA LEU A 220 15.64 -4.72 -18.81
C LEU A 220 16.57 -5.43 -17.83
N ASP A 221 16.57 -5.03 -16.55
CA ASP A 221 17.35 -5.70 -15.52
C ASP A 221 16.91 -7.16 -15.30
N ALA A 222 15.61 -7.43 -15.45
CA ALA A 222 15.01 -8.77 -15.35
C ALA A 222 15.11 -9.60 -16.64
N GLN A 223 15.67 -9.06 -17.74
CA GLN A 223 15.84 -9.79 -19.00
C GLN A 223 17.24 -10.39 -19.12
N TYR A 224 17.42 -11.63 -18.66
CA TYR A 224 18.71 -12.31 -18.67
C TYR A 224 19.20 -12.66 -20.08
N HIS A 225 18.31 -13.07 -21.00
CA HIS A 225 18.68 -13.32 -22.40
C HIS A 225 19.18 -12.05 -23.10
N TYR A 226 18.54 -10.90 -22.84
CA TYR A 226 18.97 -9.60 -23.34
C TYR A 226 20.36 -9.21 -22.81
N LYS A 227 20.60 -9.37 -21.50
CA LYS A 227 21.92 -9.15 -20.89
C LYS A 227 23.00 -10.06 -21.49
N GLY A 228 22.66 -11.32 -21.78
CA GLY A 228 23.54 -12.25 -22.48
C GLY A 228 23.94 -11.73 -23.87
N VAL A 229 22.99 -11.19 -24.64
CA VAL A 229 23.27 -10.58 -25.95
C VAL A 229 24.17 -9.34 -25.83
N LEU A 230 23.95 -8.47 -24.85
CA LEU A 230 24.84 -7.31 -24.62
C LEU A 230 26.28 -7.75 -24.34
N ARG A 231 26.45 -8.76 -23.48
CA ARG A 231 27.78 -9.34 -23.21
C ARG A 231 28.39 -10.00 -24.45
N ALA A 232 27.57 -10.62 -25.30
CA ALA A 232 28.02 -11.20 -26.55
C ALA A 232 28.52 -10.11 -27.51
N ILE A 233 27.79 -8.99 -27.65
CA ILE A 233 28.20 -7.84 -28.46
C ILE A 233 29.59 -7.35 -28.02
N GLU A 234 29.81 -7.19 -26.71
CA GLU A 234 31.12 -6.81 -26.16
C GLU A 234 32.21 -7.83 -26.52
N SER A 235 31.96 -9.12 -26.29
CA SER A 235 32.92 -10.19 -26.61
C SER A 235 33.25 -10.28 -28.10
N PHE A 236 32.26 -10.10 -28.98
CA PHE A 236 32.46 -10.09 -30.43
C PHE A 236 33.23 -8.86 -30.88
N ASN A 237 32.99 -7.70 -30.27
CA ASN A 237 33.76 -6.48 -30.53
C ASN A 237 35.22 -6.65 -30.12
N GLU A 238 35.50 -7.19 -28.92
CA GLU A 238 36.87 -7.49 -28.48
C GLU A 238 37.59 -8.48 -29.41
N LYS A 239 36.91 -9.56 -29.83
CA LYS A 239 37.45 -10.52 -30.80
C LYS A 239 37.75 -9.84 -32.13
N LYS A 240 36.87 -8.97 -32.61
CA LYS A 240 37.08 -8.18 -33.83
C LYS A 240 38.32 -7.29 -33.72
N LEU A 241 38.47 -6.54 -32.62
CA LEU A 241 39.67 -5.73 -32.35
C LEU A 241 40.95 -6.58 -32.30
N SER A 242 40.90 -7.76 -31.67
CA SER A 242 42.02 -8.70 -31.62
C SER A 242 42.44 -9.17 -33.02
N MET A 243 41.48 -9.52 -33.88
CA MET A 243 41.75 -9.92 -35.27
C MET A 243 42.28 -8.74 -36.10
N GLN A 244 41.75 -7.53 -35.93
CA GLN A 244 42.28 -6.33 -36.58
C GLN A 244 43.74 -6.08 -36.21
N ASN A 245 44.11 -6.28 -34.94
CA ASN A 245 45.50 -6.16 -34.53
C ASN A 245 46.38 -7.27 -35.13
N LYS A 246 45.88 -8.51 -35.24
CA LYS A 246 46.60 -9.60 -35.94
C LYS A 246 46.86 -9.28 -37.40
N ILE A 247 45.88 -8.71 -38.11
CA ILE A 247 46.06 -8.26 -39.51
C ILE A 247 47.11 -7.16 -39.58
N ARG A 248 47.05 -6.16 -38.70
CA ARG A 248 48.02 -5.06 -38.66
C ARG A 248 49.44 -5.56 -38.42
N VAL A 249 49.64 -6.42 -37.42
CA VAL A 249 50.95 -7.00 -37.09
C VAL A 249 51.43 -7.90 -38.23
N GLY A 250 50.56 -8.76 -38.77
CA GLY A 250 50.88 -9.63 -39.91
C GLY A 250 51.27 -8.83 -41.16
N ALA A 251 50.59 -7.73 -41.46
CA ALA A 251 50.93 -6.85 -42.58
C ALA A 251 52.27 -6.13 -42.39
N MET A 252 52.63 -5.75 -41.16
CA MET A 252 53.96 -5.21 -40.84
C MET A 252 55.05 -6.27 -40.98
N GLU A 253 54.78 -7.50 -40.52
CA GLU A 253 55.71 -8.61 -40.66
C GLU A 253 55.91 -8.99 -42.14
N LEU A 254 54.85 -9.01 -42.95
CA LEU A 254 54.94 -9.23 -44.39
C LEU A 254 55.79 -8.16 -45.08
N ARG A 255 55.61 -6.87 -44.73
CA ARG A 255 56.48 -5.79 -45.23
C ARG A 255 57.95 -5.99 -44.83
N SER A 256 58.20 -6.42 -43.59
CA SER A 256 59.56 -6.69 -43.11
C SER A 256 60.20 -7.88 -43.82
N ILE A 257 59.45 -8.97 -44.05
CA ILE A 257 59.91 -10.14 -44.79
C ILE A 257 60.21 -9.75 -46.23
N GLN A 258 59.32 -8.99 -46.89
CA GLN A 258 59.52 -8.53 -48.25
C GLN A 258 60.80 -7.67 -48.36
N ALA A 259 61.01 -6.72 -47.44
CA ALA A 259 62.23 -5.91 -47.42
C ALA A 259 63.51 -6.74 -47.22
N LYS A 260 63.46 -7.85 -46.47
CA LYS A 260 64.60 -8.77 -46.30
C LYS A 260 64.89 -9.59 -47.56
N ILE A 261 63.84 -10.02 -48.25
CA ILE A 261 63.94 -10.71 -49.54
C ILE A 261 64.55 -9.76 -50.58
N ASP A 262 64.05 -8.54 -50.69
CA ASP A 262 64.53 -7.52 -51.64
C ASP A 262 65.99 -7.14 -51.36
N ALA A 263 66.38 -7.07 -50.09
CA ALA A 263 67.75 -6.79 -49.64
C ALA A 263 68.70 -8.00 -49.73
N LYS A 264 68.25 -9.17 -50.20
CA LYS A 264 69.01 -10.45 -50.24
C LYS A 264 69.65 -10.82 -48.89
N LYS A 265 68.99 -10.52 -47.76
CA LYS A 265 69.48 -10.81 -46.41
C LYS A 265 68.75 -12.01 -45.80
N GLY A 266 69.43 -13.15 -45.70
CA GLY A 266 68.94 -14.40 -45.11
C GLY A 266 68.71 -15.51 -46.15
N ASP A 267 68.21 -16.67 -45.70
CA ASP A 267 67.88 -17.81 -46.57
C ASP A 267 66.55 -17.55 -47.32
N PRO A 268 66.55 -17.47 -48.66
CA PRO A 268 65.36 -17.19 -49.47
C PRO A 268 64.24 -18.22 -49.29
N ALA A 269 64.58 -19.50 -49.10
CA ALA A 269 63.58 -20.56 -48.98
C ALA A 269 62.80 -20.43 -47.67
N VAL A 270 63.52 -20.16 -46.58
CA VAL A 270 62.94 -19.95 -45.24
C VAL A 270 62.09 -18.67 -45.19
N LEU A 271 62.53 -17.61 -45.85
CA LEU A 271 61.80 -16.34 -45.90
C LEU A 271 60.49 -16.46 -46.70
N GLU A 272 60.48 -17.21 -47.81
CA GLU A 272 59.26 -17.42 -48.59
C GLU A 272 58.28 -18.39 -47.92
N GLU A 273 58.76 -19.42 -47.23
CA GLU A 273 57.88 -20.27 -46.40
C GLU A 273 57.22 -19.46 -45.28
N LYS A 274 58.00 -18.61 -44.59
CA LYS A 274 57.47 -17.73 -43.56
C LYS A 274 56.46 -16.73 -44.12
N LYS A 275 56.71 -16.15 -45.30
CA LYS A 275 55.79 -15.24 -45.99
C LYS A 275 54.46 -15.92 -46.31
N LYS A 276 54.47 -17.14 -46.88
CA LYS A 276 53.25 -17.93 -47.15
C LYS A 276 52.46 -18.20 -45.87
N ARG A 277 53.15 -18.57 -44.78
CA ARG A 277 52.50 -18.82 -43.48
C ARG A 277 51.84 -17.57 -42.92
N THR A 278 52.55 -16.43 -42.92
CA THR A 278 51.98 -15.16 -42.44
C THR A 278 50.83 -14.69 -43.33
N MET A 279 50.92 -14.85 -44.65
CA MET A 279 49.81 -14.55 -45.57
C MET A 279 48.56 -15.39 -45.27
N SER A 280 48.71 -16.70 -45.01
CA SER A 280 47.60 -17.58 -44.66
C SER A 280 46.93 -17.16 -43.34
N ILE A 281 47.73 -16.75 -42.33
CA ILE A 281 47.21 -16.25 -41.06
C ILE A 281 46.42 -14.95 -41.25
N VAL A 282 46.94 -14.01 -42.06
CA VAL A 282 46.27 -12.73 -42.35
C VAL A 282 44.97 -12.98 -43.12
N ALA A 283 44.98 -13.82 -44.15
CA ALA A 283 43.79 -14.15 -44.93
C ALA A 283 42.70 -14.80 -44.08
N LYS A 284 43.07 -15.70 -43.14
CA LYS A 284 42.12 -16.27 -42.19
C LYS A 284 41.56 -15.20 -41.25
N ALA A 285 42.40 -14.32 -40.71
CA ALA A 285 41.95 -13.23 -39.84
C ALA A 285 41.02 -12.24 -40.57
N GLU A 286 41.25 -11.97 -41.86
CA GLU A 286 40.36 -11.15 -42.70
C GLU A 286 38.99 -11.81 -42.91
N ALA A 287 38.95 -13.12 -43.17
CA ALA A 287 37.71 -13.88 -43.28
C ALA A 287 36.94 -13.88 -41.95
N ASP A 288 37.63 -14.13 -40.83
CA ASP A 288 37.05 -14.12 -39.49
C ASP A 288 36.46 -12.74 -39.13
N ILE A 289 37.11 -11.63 -39.51
CA ILE A 289 36.56 -10.27 -39.28
C ILE A 289 35.25 -10.03 -39.99
N LYS A 290 35.08 -10.52 -41.22
CA LYS A 290 33.82 -10.35 -41.97
C LYS A 290 32.68 -11.02 -41.20
N VAL A 291 32.87 -12.28 -40.82
CA VAL A 291 31.89 -13.04 -40.03
C VAL A 291 31.61 -12.36 -38.69
N LEU A 292 32.65 -11.96 -37.95
CA LEU A 292 32.50 -11.29 -36.65
C LEU A 292 31.76 -9.94 -36.78
N THR A 293 31.98 -9.21 -37.87
CA THR A 293 31.30 -7.92 -38.11
C THR A 293 29.82 -8.14 -38.42
N GLU A 294 29.48 -9.10 -39.28
CA GLU A 294 28.08 -9.45 -39.59
C GLU A 294 27.32 -9.90 -38.34
N VAL A 295 27.92 -10.78 -37.53
CA VAL A 295 27.34 -11.25 -36.27
C VAL A 295 27.14 -10.08 -35.30
N HIS A 296 28.15 -9.21 -35.14
CA HIS A 296 28.08 -8.06 -34.25
C HIS A 296 26.97 -7.08 -34.64
N GLU A 297 26.86 -6.69 -35.91
CA GLU A 297 25.81 -5.79 -36.39
C GLU A 297 24.42 -6.42 -36.24
N ARG A 298 24.28 -7.72 -36.51
CA ARG A 298 23.02 -8.44 -36.30
C ARG A 298 22.62 -8.44 -34.82
N LEU A 299 23.54 -8.76 -33.91
CA LEU A 299 23.25 -8.78 -32.47
C LEU A 299 22.90 -7.38 -31.94
N LYS A 300 23.57 -6.32 -32.43
CA LYS A 300 23.20 -4.93 -32.12
C LYS A 300 21.79 -4.61 -32.60
N GLY A 301 21.46 -4.95 -33.85
CA GLY A 301 20.12 -4.75 -34.39
C GLY A 301 19.04 -5.48 -33.59
N LEU A 302 19.31 -6.71 -33.15
CA LEU A 302 18.41 -7.48 -32.28
C LEU A 302 18.25 -6.81 -30.91
N ALA A 303 19.33 -6.32 -30.30
CA ALA A 303 19.28 -5.66 -29.00
C ALA A 303 18.49 -4.33 -29.05
N ASP A 304 18.72 -3.51 -30.08
CA ASP A 304 18.02 -2.24 -30.27
C ASP A 304 16.54 -2.46 -30.60
N GLY A 305 16.24 -3.44 -31.46
CA GLY A 305 14.87 -3.87 -31.76
C GLY A 305 14.13 -4.33 -30.51
N PHE A 306 14.76 -5.22 -29.72
CA PHE A 306 14.20 -5.70 -28.45
C PHE A 306 13.90 -4.54 -27.49
N LYS A 307 14.82 -3.58 -27.35
CA LYS A 307 14.63 -2.41 -26.47
C LYS A 307 13.45 -1.56 -26.94
N LYS A 308 13.34 -1.27 -28.24
CA LYS A 308 12.32 -0.38 -28.80
C LYS A 308 10.93 -1.01 -28.80
N ASP A 309 10.82 -2.27 -29.16
CA ASP A 309 9.53 -2.96 -29.31
C ASP A 309 8.88 -3.22 -27.95
N ASN A 310 9.68 -3.56 -26.93
CA ASN A 310 9.17 -3.80 -25.60
C ASN A 310 8.91 -2.51 -24.81
N LEU A 311 9.61 -1.40 -25.09
CA LEU A 311 9.37 -0.12 -24.42
C LEU A 311 7.93 0.37 -24.63
N LYS A 312 7.45 0.42 -25.89
CA LYS A 312 6.08 0.88 -26.18
C LYS A 312 5.02 0.01 -25.51
N LYS A 313 5.22 -1.31 -25.51
CA LYS A 313 4.32 -2.26 -24.85
C LYS A 313 4.35 -2.04 -23.33
N PHE A 314 5.53 -1.86 -22.76
CA PHE A 314 5.72 -1.60 -21.34
C PHE A 314 5.03 -0.31 -20.91
N GLU A 315 5.22 0.81 -21.61
CA GLU A 315 4.59 2.10 -21.31
C GLU A 315 3.06 2.00 -21.29
N SER A 316 2.48 1.35 -22.29
CA SER A 316 1.02 1.17 -22.37
C SER A 316 0.47 0.37 -21.19
N VAL A 317 1.11 -0.75 -20.83
CA VAL A 317 0.69 -1.61 -19.72
C VAL A 317 0.93 -0.92 -18.38
N PHE A 318 2.07 -0.25 -18.22
CA PHE A 318 2.46 0.47 -17.01
C PHE A 318 1.48 1.59 -16.69
N ASN A 319 1.19 2.48 -17.65
CA ASN A 319 0.29 3.62 -17.43
C ASN A 319 -1.12 3.15 -17.03
N LYS A 320 -1.65 2.15 -17.73
CA LYS A 320 -2.96 1.57 -17.40
C LYS A 320 -2.98 0.94 -16.01
N MET A 321 -1.92 0.21 -15.64
CA MET A 321 -1.83 -0.42 -14.32
C MET A 321 -1.67 0.62 -13.21
N TYR A 322 -0.90 1.68 -13.47
CA TYR A 322 -0.69 2.79 -12.55
C TYR A 322 -2.00 3.52 -12.21
N GLU A 323 -2.80 3.89 -13.23
CA GLU A 323 -4.11 4.52 -13.02
C GLU A 323 -5.07 3.62 -12.22
N ILE A 324 -5.11 2.32 -12.56
CA ILE A 324 -5.92 1.33 -11.83
C ILE A 324 -5.46 1.23 -10.37
N LEU A 325 -4.15 1.19 -10.12
CA LEU A 325 -3.58 1.11 -8.77
C LEU A 325 -3.93 2.33 -7.93
N ILE A 326 -3.91 3.55 -8.49
CA ILE A 326 -4.32 4.76 -7.79
C ILE A 326 -5.79 4.65 -7.34
N GLY A 327 -6.68 4.29 -8.27
CA GLY A 327 -8.11 4.14 -7.98
C GLY A 327 -8.36 3.07 -6.92
N LYS A 328 -7.75 1.89 -7.07
CA LYS A 328 -7.88 0.78 -6.11
C LYS A 328 -7.28 1.09 -4.75
N THR A 329 -6.17 1.81 -4.68
CA THR A 329 -5.55 2.19 -3.40
C THR A 329 -6.44 3.16 -2.65
N LYS A 330 -7.04 4.13 -3.34
CA LYS A 330 -8.01 5.05 -2.74
C LYS A 330 -9.25 4.31 -2.22
N ASP A 331 -9.84 3.44 -3.03
CA ASP A 331 -11.00 2.65 -2.61
C ASP A 331 -10.67 1.73 -1.42
N ALA A 332 -9.50 1.08 -1.44
CA ALA A 332 -9.02 0.27 -0.33
C ALA A 332 -8.84 1.07 0.98
N MET A 333 -8.41 2.34 0.89
CA MET A 333 -8.34 3.23 2.05
C MET A 333 -9.74 3.53 2.59
N ASP A 334 -10.71 3.79 1.73
CA ASP A 334 -12.10 4.05 2.11
C ASP A 334 -12.75 2.80 2.75
N VAL A 335 -12.47 1.60 2.23
CA VAL A 335 -12.88 0.31 2.83
C VAL A 335 -12.28 0.13 4.22
N CYS A 336 -10.96 0.24 4.34
CA CYS A 336 -10.26 0.06 5.61
C CYS A 336 -10.71 1.08 6.67
N ALA A 337 -10.87 2.35 6.27
CA ALA A 337 -11.37 3.39 7.16
C ALA A 337 -12.82 3.10 7.61
N THR A 338 -13.68 2.64 6.70
CA THR A 338 -15.06 2.25 7.03
C THR A 338 -15.09 1.09 8.01
N HIS A 339 -14.22 0.09 7.83
CA HIS A 339 -14.10 -1.04 8.75
C HIS A 339 -13.64 -0.59 10.14
N ILE A 340 -12.65 0.30 10.22
CA ILE A 340 -12.21 0.90 11.49
C ILE A 340 -13.35 1.68 12.15
N ASP A 341 -14.10 2.47 11.38
CA ASP A 341 -15.25 3.24 11.88
C ASP A 341 -16.39 2.34 12.38
N ASN A 342 -16.66 1.22 11.71
CA ASN A 342 -17.64 0.21 12.17
C ASN A 342 -17.21 -0.40 13.50
N LYS A 343 -15.93 -0.78 13.63
CA LYS A 343 -15.37 -1.34 14.86
C LYS A 343 -15.38 -0.31 16.00
N LEU A 344 -15.02 0.93 15.70
CA LEU A 344 -15.09 2.07 16.61
C LEU A 344 -16.51 2.28 17.12
N TRP A 345 -17.50 2.22 16.23
CA TRP A 345 -18.91 2.35 16.57
C TRP A 345 -19.38 1.23 17.51
N GLN A 346 -19.11 -0.03 17.17
CA GLN A 346 -19.48 -1.17 18.00
C GLN A 346 -18.89 -1.05 19.42
N LEU A 347 -17.59 -0.74 19.52
CA LEU A 347 -16.91 -0.55 20.80
C LEU A 347 -17.49 0.64 21.57
N GLY A 348 -17.66 1.78 20.90
CA GLY A 348 -18.20 2.99 21.50
C GLY A 348 -19.64 2.83 22.01
N MET A 349 -20.50 2.10 21.30
CA MET A 349 -21.87 1.81 21.74
C MET A 349 -21.93 0.83 22.90
N SER A 350 -20.97 -0.11 22.99
CA SER A 350 -20.88 -1.05 24.11
C SER A 350 -20.24 -0.45 25.37
N SER A 351 -19.52 0.67 25.25
CA SER A 351 -18.78 1.27 26.36
C SER A 351 -19.70 2.06 27.32
N LEU A 352 -19.72 1.62 28.59
CA LEU A 352 -20.40 2.35 29.66
C LEU A 352 -19.79 3.73 29.92
N ALA A 353 -18.47 3.87 29.75
CA ALA A 353 -17.79 5.16 29.89
C ALA A 353 -18.28 6.16 28.84
N ILE A 354 -18.38 5.72 27.56
CA ILE A 354 -18.92 6.54 26.48
C ILE A 354 -20.40 6.85 26.69
N LYS A 355 -21.22 5.88 27.13
CA LYS A 355 -22.62 6.12 27.52
C LYS A 355 -22.73 7.28 28.51
N ASN A 356 -21.83 7.32 29.50
CA ASN A 356 -21.89 8.31 30.57
C ASN A 356 -21.27 9.66 30.24
N VAL A 357 -20.27 9.73 29.36
CA VAL A 357 -19.57 10.99 29.05
C VAL A 357 -20.09 11.59 27.75
N PHE A 358 -20.19 10.82 26.67
CA PHE A 358 -20.50 11.33 25.34
C PHE A 358 -21.98 11.68 25.17
N PHE A 359 -22.87 10.75 25.53
CA PHE A 359 -24.30 10.92 25.24
C PHE A 359 -25.03 11.86 26.20
N LYS A 360 -24.46 12.13 27.38
CA LYS A 360 -24.99 13.14 28.31
C LYS A 360 -24.90 14.57 27.75
N HIS A 361 -24.03 14.82 26.78
CA HIS A 361 -23.95 16.11 26.09
C HIS A 361 -25.01 16.31 24.98
N ASN A 362 -26.15 15.60 25.05
CA ASN A 362 -27.26 15.68 24.10
C ASN A 362 -26.86 15.45 22.63
N ILE A 363 -25.91 14.55 22.39
CA ILE A 363 -25.46 14.18 21.04
C ILE A 363 -26.43 13.18 20.44
N ASN A 364 -27.11 13.52 19.34
CA ASN A 364 -28.19 12.71 18.73
C ASN A 364 -27.74 11.70 17.68
N SER A 365 -26.43 11.58 17.47
CA SER A 365 -25.83 10.65 16.50
C SER A 365 -24.98 9.59 17.22
N PRO A 366 -24.80 8.39 16.63
CA PRO A 366 -24.01 7.32 17.23
C PRO A 366 -22.53 7.70 17.35
N PHE A 367 -21.77 6.97 18.17
CA PHE A 367 -20.33 7.24 18.35
C PHE A 367 -19.55 6.69 17.16
N CYS A 368 -19.32 7.53 16.15
CA CYS A 368 -18.53 7.20 14.95
C CYS A 368 -17.84 8.46 14.41
N ALA A 369 -16.88 8.30 13.50
CA ALA A 369 -16.13 9.40 12.92
C ALA A 369 -17.03 10.46 12.27
N MET A 370 -18.14 10.04 11.64
CA MET A 370 -19.11 10.96 11.03
C MET A 370 -19.80 11.88 12.05
N THR A 371 -19.96 11.46 13.30
CA THR A 371 -20.50 12.31 14.37
C THR A 371 -19.52 13.39 14.78
N PHE A 372 -18.23 13.07 14.86
CA PHE A 372 -17.18 14.06 15.12
C PHE A 372 -17.07 15.05 13.96
N LEU A 373 -17.18 14.59 12.72
CA LEU A 373 -17.26 15.44 11.54
C LEU A 373 -18.51 16.33 11.58
N GLY A 374 -19.68 15.79 11.92
CA GLY A 374 -20.92 16.56 12.02
C GLY A 374 -20.87 17.66 13.07
N ASN A 375 -20.25 17.40 14.21
CA ASN A 375 -20.03 18.41 15.25
C ASN A 375 -19.11 19.53 14.77
N HIS A 376 -18.06 19.20 14.01
CA HIS A 376 -17.22 20.21 13.38
C HIS A 376 -17.97 21.04 12.34
N VAL A 377 -18.71 20.39 11.44
CA VAL A 377 -19.50 21.05 10.39
C VAL A 377 -20.52 22.03 10.96
N LYS A 378 -21.13 21.72 12.12
CA LYS A 378 -22.05 22.64 12.82
C LYS A 378 -21.39 23.91 13.32
N MET A 379 -20.09 23.90 13.57
CA MET A 379 -19.33 25.07 14.05
C MET A 379 -18.79 25.95 12.92
N LEU A 380 -18.87 25.51 11.67
CA LEU A 380 -18.37 26.27 10.53
C LEU A 380 -19.29 27.43 10.17
N ASP A 381 -18.69 28.58 9.84
CA ASP A 381 -19.40 29.72 9.27
C ASP A 381 -19.69 29.46 7.78
N LYS A 382 -20.96 29.16 7.49
CA LYS A 382 -21.44 28.83 6.14
C LYS A 382 -21.22 29.95 5.13
N SER A 383 -21.11 31.20 5.58
CA SER A 383 -20.91 32.37 4.73
C SER A 383 -19.45 32.57 4.30
N LYS A 384 -18.50 31.87 4.95
CA LYS A 384 -17.05 32.05 4.76
C LYS A 384 -16.31 30.74 4.48
N LEU A 385 -17.00 29.72 4.00
CA LEU A 385 -16.39 28.43 3.69
C LEU A 385 -15.35 28.57 2.58
N ARG A 386 -14.11 28.18 2.86
CA ARG A 386 -13.05 28.03 1.86
C ARG A 386 -13.18 26.68 1.14
N ASP A 387 -12.50 26.51 0.00
CA ASP A 387 -12.61 25.32 -0.85
C ASP A 387 -12.51 23.98 -0.10
N ASN A 388 -11.53 23.82 0.79
CA ASN A 388 -11.37 22.59 1.57
C ASN A 388 -12.48 22.37 2.60
N GLU A 389 -12.90 23.43 3.31
CA GLU A 389 -13.98 23.36 4.30
C GLU A 389 -15.34 23.10 3.61
N TYR A 390 -15.50 23.64 2.40
CA TYR A 390 -16.66 23.41 1.56
C TYR A 390 -16.78 21.95 1.10
N VAL A 391 -15.68 21.34 0.67
CA VAL A 391 -15.65 19.90 0.31
C VAL A 391 -16.05 19.03 1.51
N VAL A 392 -15.51 19.32 2.70
CA VAL A 392 -15.86 18.61 3.94
C VAL A 392 -17.34 18.78 4.28
N TYR A 393 -17.86 20.01 4.20
CA TYR A 393 -19.27 20.33 4.42
C TYR A 393 -20.19 19.58 3.45
N GLN A 394 -19.87 19.59 2.16
CA GLN A 394 -20.65 18.88 1.13
C GLN A 394 -20.64 17.37 1.34
N HIS A 395 -19.47 16.80 1.65
CA HIS A 395 -19.33 15.37 1.91
C HIS A 395 -20.24 14.92 3.07
N TYR A 396 -20.19 15.62 4.20
CA TYR A 396 -21.03 15.33 5.37
C TYR A 396 -22.52 15.37 5.03
N ASN A 397 -22.99 16.46 4.39
CA ASN A 397 -24.41 16.61 4.09
C ASN A 397 -24.92 15.56 3.11
N LYS A 398 -24.13 15.24 2.06
CA LYS A 398 -24.47 14.19 1.10
C LYS A 398 -24.56 12.82 1.78
N TYR A 399 -23.62 12.51 2.67
CA TYR A 399 -23.61 11.25 3.41
C TYR A 399 -24.83 11.12 4.33
N VAL A 400 -25.13 12.17 5.10
CA VAL A 400 -26.26 12.20 6.03
C VAL A 400 -27.59 12.11 5.31
N GLN A 401 -27.81 12.90 4.25
CA GLN A 401 -29.06 12.90 3.50
C GLN A 401 -29.38 11.53 2.89
N LYS A 402 -28.36 10.78 2.51
CA LYS A 402 -28.51 9.51 1.82
C LYS A 402 -28.70 8.33 2.77
N ASN A 403 -27.96 8.32 3.87
CA ASN A 403 -27.84 7.13 4.71
C ASN A 403 -28.60 7.25 6.04
N MET A 404 -28.80 8.47 6.57
CA MET A 404 -29.27 8.66 7.94
C MET A 404 -30.79 8.46 8.07
N LYS A 405 -31.19 7.61 9.01
CA LYS A 405 -32.58 7.40 9.41
C LYS A 405 -32.85 8.10 10.73
N ASN A 406 -34.01 8.74 10.85
CA ASN A 406 -34.34 9.56 12.02
C ASN A 406 -35.40 8.89 12.89
N PHE A 407 -35.09 8.75 14.17
CA PHE A 407 -35.95 8.23 15.21
C PHE A 407 -36.19 9.32 16.24
N LEU A 408 -37.37 9.29 16.85
CA LEU A 408 -37.76 10.24 17.88
C LEU A 408 -38.11 9.49 19.16
N ILE A 409 -37.69 10.02 20.31
CA ILE A 409 -38.14 9.56 21.63
C ILE A 409 -38.88 10.71 22.31
N PHE A 410 -40.07 10.47 22.82
CA PHE A 410 -40.80 11.39 23.69
C PHE A 410 -40.90 10.80 25.10
N SER A 411 -40.23 11.44 26.06
CA SER A 411 -40.28 11.08 27.47
C SER A 411 -39.83 12.26 28.32
N ASP A 412 -40.41 12.43 29.49
CA ASP A 412 -39.96 13.36 30.53
C ASP A 412 -38.90 12.75 31.46
N ASN A 413 -38.55 11.47 31.27
CA ASN A 413 -37.51 10.76 32.00
C ASN A 413 -36.18 10.75 31.22
N PRO A 414 -35.13 11.45 31.70
CA PRO A 414 -33.83 11.50 31.03
C PRO A 414 -33.13 10.13 30.91
N ASP A 415 -33.30 9.25 31.90
CA ASP A 415 -32.68 7.93 31.89
C ASP A 415 -33.33 7.02 30.86
N PHE A 416 -34.67 7.04 30.76
CA PHE A 416 -35.42 6.37 29.69
C PHE A 416 -34.91 6.79 28.31
N CYS A 417 -34.80 8.11 28.09
CA CYS A 417 -34.29 8.67 26.84
C CYS A 417 -32.87 8.18 26.53
N LEU A 418 -31.97 8.20 27.50
CA LEU A 418 -30.58 7.80 27.31
C LEU A 418 -30.46 6.30 26.99
N GLU A 419 -31.16 5.44 27.72
CA GLU A 419 -31.08 3.98 27.52
C GLU A 419 -31.64 3.56 26.17
N LEU A 420 -32.84 4.03 25.81
CA LEU A 420 -33.48 3.71 24.55
C LEU A 420 -32.69 4.27 23.36
N LYS A 421 -32.16 5.49 23.51
CA LYS A 421 -31.30 6.13 22.50
C LYS A 421 -30.08 5.28 22.17
N VAL A 422 -29.35 4.83 23.19
CA VAL A 422 -28.16 3.98 22.98
C VAL A 422 -28.56 2.65 22.36
N LYS A 423 -29.67 2.02 22.79
CA LYS A 423 -30.16 0.77 22.19
C LYS A 423 -30.46 0.90 20.69
N ILE A 424 -31.19 1.95 20.29
CA ILE A 424 -31.50 2.20 18.88
C ILE A 424 -30.19 2.44 18.09
N MET A 425 -29.29 3.29 18.61
CA MET A 425 -28.00 3.59 17.96
C MET A 425 -27.04 2.40 17.87
N THR A 426 -27.22 1.39 18.72
CA THR A 426 -26.42 0.15 18.69
C THR A 426 -26.84 -0.76 17.54
N LYS A 427 -28.06 -0.61 17.00
CA LYS A 427 -28.53 -1.40 15.85
C LYS A 427 -27.91 -0.96 14.54
N SER A 428 -27.67 0.34 14.38
CA SER A 428 -27.07 0.87 13.16
C SER A 428 -26.37 2.20 13.41
N LYS A 429 -25.17 2.33 12.83
CA LYS A 429 -24.40 3.58 12.79
C LYS A 429 -25.08 4.71 12.02
N PHE A 430 -26.20 4.43 11.36
CA PHE A 430 -26.95 5.38 10.56
C PHE A 430 -28.20 5.92 11.26
N TYR A 431 -28.46 5.51 12.50
CA TYR A 431 -29.66 5.91 13.23
C TYR A 431 -29.40 7.16 14.04
N ASN A 432 -30.08 8.25 13.68
CA ASN A 432 -30.18 9.47 14.44
C ASN A 432 -31.33 9.34 15.42
N VAL A 433 -31.12 9.64 16.70
CA VAL A 433 -32.19 9.57 17.70
C VAL A 433 -32.29 10.89 18.45
N VAL A 434 -33.44 11.55 18.33
CA VAL A 434 -33.70 12.87 18.90
C VAL A 434 -34.71 12.73 20.04
N PRO A 435 -34.30 12.93 21.31
CA PRO A 435 -35.22 12.95 22.43
C PRO A 435 -35.90 14.33 22.56
N PHE A 436 -37.18 14.33 22.93
CA PHE A 436 -37.94 15.51 23.31
C PHE A 436 -38.65 15.30 24.64
N HIS A 437 -38.61 16.33 25.49
CA HIS A 437 -39.18 16.29 26.84
C HIS A 437 -40.43 17.18 26.99
N LYS A 438 -40.67 18.06 26.02
CA LYS A 438 -41.79 19.01 26.02
C LYS A 438 -42.65 18.82 24.78
N GLU A 439 -43.96 18.86 24.97
CA GLU A 439 -44.95 18.70 23.90
C GLU A 439 -44.77 19.73 22.78
N ILE A 440 -44.45 20.99 23.12
CA ILE A 440 -44.23 22.07 22.15
C ILE A 440 -43.04 21.77 21.21
N GLU A 441 -41.94 21.25 21.78
CA GLU A 441 -40.75 20.89 21.02
C GLU A 441 -41.02 19.67 20.13
N TYR A 442 -41.73 18.68 20.66
CA TYR A 442 -42.21 17.51 19.92
C TYR A 442 -43.10 17.92 18.73
N PHE A 443 -44.11 18.76 18.97
CA PHE A 443 -45.01 19.28 17.93
C PHE A 443 -44.24 19.97 16.80
N SER A 444 -43.27 20.82 17.15
CA SER A 444 -42.42 21.51 16.18
C SER A 444 -41.59 20.51 15.35
N ALA A 445 -41.05 19.48 16.00
CA ALA A 445 -40.21 18.47 15.38
C ALA A 445 -40.96 17.60 14.37
N VAL A 446 -42.12 17.04 14.76
CA VAL A 446 -42.93 16.17 13.88
C VAL A 446 -43.51 16.91 12.66
N ASN A 447 -43.61 18.23 12.72
CA ASN A 447 -44.04 19.02 11.56
C ASN A 447 -42.89 19.39 10.60
N ARG A 448 -41.65 19.41 11.09
CA ARG A 448 -40.46 19.78 10.29
C ARG A 448 -39.81 18.58 9.59
N GLN A 449 -39.84 17.41 10.21
CA GLN A 449 -39.06 16.25 9.79
C GLN A 449 -39.89 14.97 9.80
N LYS A 450 -39.63 14.07 8.84
CA LYS A 450 -40.19 12.71 8.84
C LYS A 450 -39.30 11.80 9.67
N TYR A 451 -39.92 10.97 10.50
CA TYR A 451 -39.28 9.96 11.34
C TYR A 451 -39.70 8.57 10.86
N GLU A 452 -38.78 7.61 11.01
CA GLU A 452 -39.03 6.20 10.71
C GLU A 452 -39.96 5.58 11.75
N LEU A 453 -39.69 5.86 13.02
CA LEU A 453 -40.46 5.36 14.15
C LEU A 453 -40.38 6.36 15.31
N ILE A 454 -41.51 6.54 16.00
CA ILE A 454 -41.63 7.43 17.15
C ILE A 454 -41.88 6.58 18.40
N TYR A 455 -40.97 6.68 19.36
CA TYR A 455 -41.08 6.01 20.65
C TYR A 455 -41.65 6.96 21.70
N ILE A 456 -42.59 6.48 22.49
CA ILE A 456 -43.26 7.25 23.54
C ILE A 456 -43.19 6.46 24.84
N ASP A 457 -42.81 7.15 25.92
CA ASP A 457 -42.84 6.58 27.26
C ASP A 457 -44.27 6.26 27.69
N SER A 458 -44.52 5.07 28.24
CA SER A 458 -45.82 4.73 28.82
C SER A 458 -46.09 5.45 30.14
N GLU A 459 -45.05 5.91 30.84
CA GLU A 459 -45.08 6.44 32.21
C GLU A 459 -44.83 7.96 32.24
N LEU A 460 -45.40 8.72 31.29
CA LEU A 460 -45.30 10.17 31.26
C LEU A 460 -45.89 10.81 32.53
N ARG A 461 -45.15 11.71 33.19
CA ARG A 461 -45.70 12.48 34.34
C ARG A 461 -46.60 13.63 33.87
N PHE A 462 -46.36 14.14 32.66
CA PHE A 462 -47.09 15.27 32.09
C PHE A 462 -47.70 14.88 30.74
N GLY A 463 -49.03 14.69 30.71
CA GLY A 463 -49.79 14.31 29.53
C GLY A 463 -50.09 12.82 29.46
N THR A 464 -50.64 12.37 28.32
CA THR A 464 -50.93 10.96 28.07
C THR A 464 -50.27 10.49 26.78
N PRO A 465 -49.78 9.23 26.71
CA PRO A 465 -49.18 8.70 25.47
C PRO A 465 -50.13 8.81 24.27
N ALA A 466 -51.43 8.60 24.47
CA ALA A 466 -52.45 8.75 23.43
C ALA A 466 -52.54 10.19 22.87
N GLY A 467 -52.41 11.20 23.73
CA GLY A 467 -52.38 12.60 23.32
C GLY A 467 -51.17 12.92 22.43
N ILE A 468 -50.00 12.42 22.80
CA ILE A 468 -48.76 12.59 22.02
C ILE A 468 -48.86 11.90 20.66
N ILE A 469 -49.41 10.68 20.60
CA ILE A 469 -49.65 9.96 19.34
C ILE A 469 -50.59 10.75 18.44
N LYS A 470 -51.67 11.32 18.99
CA LYS A 470 -52.62 12.13 18.24
C LYS A 470 -51.92 13.30 17.56
N ILE A 471 -51.09 14.04 18.30
CA ILE A 471 -50.29 15.16 17.76
C ILE A 471 -49.38 14.70 16.62
N GLY A 472 -48.69 13.57 16.77
CA GLY A 472 -47.83 13.01 15.73
C GLY A 472 -48.60 12.65 14.46
N LYS A 473 -49.77 12.00 14.60
CA LYS A 473 -50.63 11.58 13.48
C LYS A 473 -51.32 12.75 12.77
N GLU A 474 -51.54 13.86 13.47
CA GLU A 474 -52.08 15.09 12.89
C GLU A 474 -51.01 15.87 12.07
N SER A 475 -49.72 15.54 12.24
CA SER A 475 -48.65 16.18 11.47
C SER A 475 -48.68 15.77 10.00
N LYS A 476 -48.40 16.73 9.11
CA LYS A 476 -48.36 16.49 7.66
C LYS A 476 -47.30 15.46 7.24
N ARG A 477 -46.21 15.35 7.99
CA ARG A 477 -45.03 14.53 7.63
C ARG A 477 -45.00 13.15 8.29
N ASN A 478 -45.69 12.95 9.41
CA ASN A 478 -45.65 11.70 10.19
C ASN A 478 -47.03 11.06 10.40
N LYS A 479 -48.03 11.41 9.58
CA LYS A 479 -49.38 10.83 9.64
C LYS A 479 -49.39 9.30 9.57
N GLU A 480 -48.49 8.73 8.79
CA GLU A 480 -48.33 7.28 8.54
C GLU A 480 -47.17 6.67 9.33
N THR A 481 -46.45 7.44 10.14
CA THR A 481 -45.33 6.93 10.93
C THR A 481 -45.85 6.02 12.04
N ASN A 482 -45.13 4.93 12.29
CA ASN A 482 -45.46 4.01 13.37
C ASN A 482 -45.12 4.61 14.74
N PHE A 483 -45.87 4.21 15.77
CA PHE A 483 -45.66 4.64 17.16
C PHE A 483 -45.48 3.41 18.04
N ALA A 484 -44.43 3.43 18.86
CA ALA A 484 -44.16 2.39 19.85
C ALA A 484 -44.26 2.98 21.26
N ILE A 485 -45.11 2.40 22.10
CA ILE A 485 -45.22 2.77 23.51
C ILE A 485 -44.38 1.78 24.32
N LEU A 486 -43.44 2.28 25.13
CA LEU A 486 -42.53 1.46 25.92
C LEU A 486 -42.45 1.99 27.36
N SER A 487 -42.34 1.08 28.32
CA SER A 487 -41.96 1.35 29.71
C SER A 487 -40.47 1.13 29.95
N MET A 488 -39.94 1.63 31.07
CA MET A 488 -38.54 1.41 31.46
C MET A 488 -38.19 -0.09 31.62
N ALA A 489 -39.12 -0.90 32.11
CA ALA A 489 -38.94 -2.36 32.22
C ALA A 489 -38.83 -3.02 30.84
N GLN A 490 -39.66 -2.59 29.89
CA GLN A 490 -39.66 -3.12 28.52
C GLN A 490 -38.40 -2.74 27.75
N ILE A 491 -37.80 -1.57 28.01
CA ILE A 491 -36.52 -1.19 27.38
C ILE A 491 -35.48 -2.27 27.60
N LYS A 492 -35.39 -2.90 28.79
CA LYS A 492 -34.34 -3.90 29.08
C LYS A 492 -34.40 -5.11 28.16
N THR A 493 -35.60 -5.61 27.84
CA THR A 493 -35.84 -6.74 26.95
C THR A 493 -36.13 -6.34 25.50
N PHE A 494 -36.28 -5.04 25.23
CA PHE A 494 -36.60 -4.52 23.90
C PHE A 494 -35.42 -4.69 22.94
N ASP A 495 -35.75 -5.22 21.76
CA ASP A 495 -34.87 -5.25 20.61
C ASP A 495 -35.44 -4.33 19.52
N PRO A 496 -34.79 -3.18 19.23
CA PRO A 496 -35.27 -2.26 18.20
C PRO A 496 -35.23 -2.95 16.83
N GLN A 497 -36.38 -3.03 16.16
CA GLN A 497 -36.49 -3.45 14.76
C GLN A 497 -36.13 -2.33 13.80
#